data_AF-A0A4V0I1N5-F1
#
_entry.id   AF-A0A4V0I1N5-F1
#
_cell.length_a   1.000
_cell.length_b   1.000
_cell.length_c   1.000
_cell.angle_alpha   90.00
_cell.angle_beta   90.00
_cell.angle_gamma   90.00
#
_symmetry.space_group_name_H-M   'P 1'
#
loop_
_entity.id
_entity.type
_entity.pdbx_description
1 polymer ?
#
loop_
_entity_poly.entity_id
_entity_poly.type
_entity_poly.pdbx_seq_one_letter_code
_entity_poly.pdbx_strand_id
1 'polypeptide(L)'
;MLHFSCDVCGKDLPEEAARYVVKMEAFAATNPAEITDDDLDTDHVEEMAQLLNDIENGDRPAPEELPSCSKMRFDLCLGCYRKFAKDPLSRDAATRFDFSEN
;
A
#
# COMPACT_ATOMS: atom_id res chain seq x y z
N MET A 1 -19.03 -22.76 -13.57
CA MET A 1 -17.73 -22.45 -14.21
C MET A 1 -17.24 -21.15 -13.61
N LEU A 2 -16.01 -21.09 -13.10
CA LEU A 2 -15.43 -19.83 -12.61
C LEU A 2 -14.99 -19.03 -13.83
N HIS A 3 -15.64 -17.90 -14.08
CA HIS A 3 -15.16 -16.91 -15.03
C HIS A 3 -14.19 -15.99 -14.30
N PHE A 4 -12.97 -15.84 -14.84
CA PHE A 4 -12.01 -14.86 -14.38
C PHE A 4 -11.99 -13.71 -15.37
N SER A 5 -11.81 -12.48 -14.90
CA SER A 5 -11.63 -11.31 -15.75
C SER A 5 -10.27 -10.69 -15.47
N CYS A 6 -9.69 -10.03 -16.45
CA CYS A 6 -8.44 -9.31 -16.27
C CYS A 6 -8.69 -7.97 -15.58
N ASP A 7 -8.09 -7.75 -14.41
CA ASP A 7 -8.32 -6.52 -13.61
C ASP A 7 -7.87 -5.22 -14.29
N VAL A 8 -7.01 -5.32 -15.31
CA VAL A 8 -6.49 -4.14 -16.04
C VAL A 8 -7.33 -3.77 -17.25
N CYS A 9 -7.84 -4.75 -18.00
CA CYS A 9 -8.50 -4.51 -19.29
C CYS A 9 -9.93 -5.05 -19.38
N GLY A 10 -10.41 -5.74 -18.35
CA GLY A 10 -11.76 -6.31 -18.27
C GLY A 10 -12.00 -7.56 -19.12
N LYS A 11 -11.03 -8.03 -19.90
CA LYS A 11 -11.21 -9.21 -20.78
C LYS A 11 -11.46 -10.48 -19.97
N ASP A 12 -12.37 -11.31 -20.46
CA ASP A 12 -12.57 -12.67 -19.94
C ASP A 12 -11.32 -13.53 -20.10
N LEU A 13 -10.99 -14.25 -19.04
CA LEU A 13 -9.89 -15.20 -18.93
C LEU A 13 -10.51 -16.60 -18.80
N PRO A 14 -10.66 -17.33 -19.93
CA PRO A 14 -11.14 -18.69 -19.90
C PRO A 14 -10.11 -19.59 -19.19
N GLU A 15 -10.58 -20.69 -18.61
CA GLU A 15 -9.79 -21.60 -17.77
C GLU A 15 -8.58 -22.22 -18.50
N GLU A 16 -8.67 -22.32 -19.83
CA GLU A 16 -7.66 -22.87 -20.73
C GLU A 16 -6.57 -21.86 -21.15
N ALA A 17 -6.79 -20.56 -20.91
CA ALA A 17 -5.86 -19.50 -21.28
C ALA A 17 -4.80 -19.25 -20.20
N ALA A 18 -3.59 -18.83 -20.61
CA ALA A 18 -2.52 -18.43 -19.69
C ALA A 18 -2.95 -17.24 -18.82
N ARG A 19 -3.32 -17.53 -17.57
CA ARG A 19 -3.69 -16.57 -16.52
C ARG A 19 -2.51 -16.33 -15.58
N TYR A 20 -2.24 -15.06 -15.29
CA TYR A 20 -1.19 -14.65 -14.38
C TYR A 20 -1.80 -14.07 -13.11
N VAL A 21 -1.47 -14.65 -11.96
CA VAL A 21 -1.90 -14.15 -10.65
C VAL A 21 -0.78 -13.32 -10.04
N VAL A 22 -1.03 -12.04 -9.82
CA VAL A 22 -0.10 -11.14 -9.14
C VAL A 22 -0.56 -10.96 -7.70
N LYS A 23 0.32 -11.24 -6.75
CA LYS A 23 0.09 -10.99 -5.33
C LYS A 23 1.03 -9.88 -4.87
N MET A 24 0.49 -8.85 -4.24
CA MET A 24 1.26 -7.74 -3.70
C MET A 24 0.99 -7.64 -2.21
N GLU A 25 2.06 -7.44 -1.44
CA GLU A 25 2.01 -7.18 -0.01
C GLU A 25 2.74 -5.87 0.24
N ALA A 26 2.09 -4.94 0.93
CA ALA A 26 2.67 -3.67 1.34
C ALA A 26 2.71 -3.62 2.87
N PHE A 27 3.84 -3.17 3.41
CA PHE A 27 4.06 -3.04 4.85
C PHE A 27 4.44 -1.58 5.15
N ALA A 28 4.02 -1.09 6.31
CA ALA A 28 4.55 0.16 6.83
C ALA A 28 6.05 -0.01 7.06
N ALA A 29 6.86 0.76 6.32
CA ALA A 29 8.29 0.81 6.56
C ALA A 29 8.55 1.68 7.80
N THR A 30 8.42 1.09 8.98
CA THR A 30 8.88 1.74 10.21
C THR A 30 10.38 1.49 10.32
N ASN A 31 11.18 2.57 10.26
CA ASN A 31 12.54 2.48 10.77
C ASN A 31 12.40 2.32 12.29
N PRO A 32 12.87 1.22 12.91
CA PRO A 32 12.83 1.13 14.37
C PRO A 32 13.56 2.35 14.92
N ALA A 33 12.88 3.13 15.76
CA ALA A 33 13.52 4.23 16.45
C ALA A 33 14.67 3.64 17.28
N GLU A 34 15.88 4.13 17.06
CA GLU A 34 17.04 3.77 17.88
C GLU A 34 16.86 4.45 19.23
N ILE A 35 16.80 3.67 20.31
CA ILE A 35 16.73 4.19 21.67
C ILE A 35 18.10 4.76 22.01
N THR A 36 18.14 6.05 22.29
CA THR A 36 19.33 6.80 22.69
C THR A 36 19.43 6.89 24.21
N ASP A 37 20.59 7.28 24.74
CA ASP A 37 20.75 7.48 26.19
C ASP A 37 19.82 8.58 26.73
N ASP A 38 19.50 9.60 25.92
CA ASP A 38 18.57 10.68 26.29
C ASP A 38 17.13 10.16 26.49
N ASP A 39 16.73 9.08 25.81
CA ASP A 39 15.43 8.45 25.99
C ASP A 39 15.34 7.77 27.38
N LEU A 40 16.46 7.31 27.94
CA LEU A 40 16.46 6.66 29.27
C LEU A 40 16.22 7.66 30.41
N ASP A 41 16.55 8.93 30.20
CA ASP A 41 16.34 10.01 31.17
C ASP A 41 14.93 10.61 31.09
N THR A 42 14.16 10.27 30.05
CA THR A 42 12.80 10.78 29.82
C THR A 42 11.76 9.91 30.52
N ASP A 43 10.82 10.53 31.24
CA ASP A 43 9.67 9.82 31.82
C ASP A 43 8.60 9.55 30.76
N HIS A 44 8.85 8.55 29.93
CA HIS A 44 7.92 8.12 28.89
C HIS A 44 6.58 7.64 29.44
N VAL A 45 6.50 7.23 30.71
CA VAL A 45 5.24 6.77 31.31
C VAL A 45 4.30 7.96 31.50
N GLU A 46 4.82 9.06 32.05
CA GLU A 46 4.06 10.29 32.21
C GLU A 46 3.67 10.90 30.86
N GLU A 47 4.58 10.92 29.88
CA GLU A 47 4.28 11.40 28.52
C GLU A 47 3.17 10.58 27.85
N MET A 48 3.21 9.25 27.97
CA MET A 48 2.15 8.38 27.46
C MET A 48 0.83 8.60 28.20
N ALA A 49 0.86 8.80 29.52
CA ALA A 49 -0.35 9.07 30.30
C ALA A 49 -1.01 10.39 29.87
N GLN A 50 -0.22 11.44 29.62
CA GLN A 50 -0.72 12.71 29.10
C GLN A 50 -1.31 12.54 27.69
N LEU A 51 -0.61 11.82 26.81
CA LEU A 51 -1.10 11.52 25.46
C LEU A 51 -2.46 10.81 25.47
N LEU A 52 -2.63 9.81 26.34
CA LEU A 52 -3.88 9.07 26.47
C LEU A 52 -5.02 9.96 27.00
N ASN A 53 -4.73 10.82 27.98
CA ASN A 53 -5.69 11.80 28.50
C ASN A 53 -6.13 12.79 27.43
N ASP A 54 -5.20 13.33 26.62
CA ASP A 54 -5.52 14.24 25.52
C ASP A 54 -6.48 13.59 24.50
N ILE A 55 -6.27 12.29 24.22
CA ILE A 55 -7.14 11.52 23.31
C ILE A 55 -8.52 11.31 23.93
N GLU A 56 -8.60 10.96 25.22
CA GLU A 56 -9.87 10.75 25.93
C GLU A 56 -10.69 12.05 26.07
N ASN A 57 -10.02 13.17 26.33
CA ASN A 57 -10.63 14.49 26.45
C ASN A 57 -11.01 15.10 25.09
N GLY A 58 -10.52 14.53 23.98
CA GLY A 58 -10.76 15.02 22.62
C GLY A 58 -9.87 16.21 22.22
N ASP A 59 -8.86 16.53 23.03
CA ASP A 59 -7.84 17.55 22.73
C ASP A 59 -6.88 17.09 21.61
N ARG A 60 -6.78 15.77 21.40
CA ARG A 60 -6.00 15.16 20.33
C ARG A 60 -6.80 14.06 19.61
N PRO A 61 -6.78 14.00 18.27
CA PRO A 61 -7.33 12.86 17.55
C PRO A 61 -6.50 11.59 17.82
N ALA A 62 -7.18 10.45 18.01
CA ALA A 62 -6.50 9.16 18.08
C ALA A 62 -5.70 8.90 16.79
N PRO A 63 -4.52 8.25 16.88
CA PRO A 63 -3.77 7.84 15.70
C PRO A 63 -4.65 6.99 14.77
N GLU A 64 -4.56 7.23 13.47
CA GLU A 64 -5.18 6.34 12.50
C GLU A 64 -4.50 4.96 12.57
N GLU A 65 -5.29 3.92 12.82
CA GLU A 65 -4.84 2.53 12.70
C GLU A 65 -4.62 2.21 11.22
N LEU A 66 -3.45 2.57 10.70
CA LEU A 66 -3.06 2.14 9.37
C LEU A 66 -2.86 0.62 9.39
N PRO A 67 -3.43 -0.11 8.41
CA PRO A 67 -3.24 -1.55 8.34
C PRO A 67 -1.74 -1.85 8.22
N SER A 68 -1.22 -2.62 9.17
CA SER A 68 0.20 -3.01 9.26
C SER A 68 0.67 -3.76 8.00
N CYS A 69 -0.26 -4.42 7.31
CA CYS A 69 -0.03 -5.09 6.04
C CYS A 69 -1.27 -4.96 5.14
N SER A 70 -1.06 -4.51 3.89
CA SER A 70 -2.08 -4.58 2.85
C SER A 70 -1.74 -5.71 1.88
N LYS A 71 -2.70 -6.64 1.68
CA LYS A 71 -2.57 -7.76 0.75
C LYS A 71 -3.52 -7.58 -0.41
N MET A 72 -2.97 -7.64 -1.61
CA MET A 72 -3.71 -7.45 -2.85
C MET A 72 -3.45 -8.62 -3.78
N ARG A 73 -4.48 -9.04 -4.52
CA ARG A 73 -4.40 -10.10 -5.52
C ARG A 73 -5.06 -9.62 -6.80
N PHE A 74 -4.38 -9.83 -7.91
CA PHE A 74 -4.86 -9.46 -9.24
C PHE A 74 -4.70 -10.61 -10.23
N ASP A 75 -5.62 -10.67 -11.18
CA ASP A 75 -5.68 -11.60 -12.28
C ASP A 75 -5.44 -10.86 -13.60
N LEU A 76 -4.37 -11.24 -14.30
CA LEU A 76 -3.92 -10.57 -15.52
C LEU A 76 -3.90 -11.54 -16.70
N CYS A 77 -4.33 -11.05 -17.87
CA CYS A 77 -4.04 -11.71 -19.14
C CYS A 77 -2.53 -11.58 -19.46
N LEU A 78 -2.01 -12.46 -20.32
CA LEU A 78 -0.61 -12.43 -20.77
C LEU A 78 -0.15 -11.04 -21.26
N GLY A 79 -1.02 -10.31 -21.97
CA GLY A 79 -0.72 -8.97 -22.48
C GLY A 79 -0.53 -7.94 -21.37
N CYS A 80 -1.43 -7.90 -20.39
CA CYS A 80 -1.34 -6.98 -19.26
C CYS A 80 -0.23 -7.38 -18.29
N TYR A 81 0.00 -8.69 -18.08
CA TYR A 81 1.14 -9.17 -17.31
C TYR A 81 2.47 -8.72 -17.90
N ARG A 82 2.66 -8.82 -19.22
CA ARG A 82 3.88 -8.32 -19.88
C ARG A 82 4.12 -6.83 -19.71
N LYS A 83 3.05 -6.03 -19.61
CA LYS A 83 3.15 -4.59 -19.33
C LYS A 83 3.54 -4.35 -17.87
N PHE A 84 2.81 -4.99 -16.95
CA PHE A 84 3.09 -4.94 -15.52
C PHE A 84 4.53 -5.38 -15.18
N ALA A 85 5.02 -6.46 -15.79
CA ALA A 85 6.37 -6.96 -15.55
C ALA A 85 7.49 -6.00 -16.02
N LYS A 86 7.19 -5.11 -16.98
CA LYS A 86 8.14 -4.09 -17.45
C LYS A 86 8.11 -2.83 -16.59
N ASP A 87 6.91 -2.43 -16.17
CA ASP A 87 6.70 -1.21 -15.38
C ASP A 87 5.63 -1.46 -14.30
N PRO A 88 5.99 -2.14 -13.20
CA PRO A 88 5.04 -2.53 -12.16
C PRO A 88 4.47 -1.34 -11.38
N LEU A 89 5.18 -0.21 -11.39
CA LEU A 89 4.80 1.04 -10.71
C LEU A 89 4.29 2.11 -11.69
N SER A 90 4.11 1.78 -12.97
CA SER A 90 3.62 2.71 -14.01
C SER A 90 4.40 4.03 -14.12
N ARG A 91 5.71 4.01 -13.85
CA ARG A 91 6.58 5.21 -13.88
C ARG A 91 6.74 5.78 -15.29
N ASP A 92 6.75 4.92 -16.31
CA ASP A 92 6.92 5.33 -17.71
C ASP A 92 5.61 5.84 -18.34
N ALA A 93 4.47 5.47 -17.76
CA ALA A 93 3.16 5.98 -18.19
C ALA A 93 2.90 7.40 -17.66
N ALA A 94 3.34 7.69 -16.42
CA ALA A 94 3.16 9.00 -15.79
C ALA A 94 3.95 10.13 -16.47
N THR A 95 5.06 9.81 -17.13
CA THR A 95 5.91 10.77 -17.83
C THR A 95 5.41 11.18 -19.22
N ARG A 96 4.36 10.53 -19.74
CA ARG A 96 3.82 10.75 -21.10
C ARG A 96 2.62 11.69 -21.18
N PHE A 97 2.23 12.33 -20.08
CA PHE A 97 1.25 13.41 -20.12
C PHE A 97 1.95 14.69 -20.59
N ASP A 98 2.21 14.79 -21.89
CA ASP A 98 2.48 16.07 -22.53
C ASP A 98 1.18 16.87 -22.50
N PHE A 99 1.15 17.93 -21.69
CA PHE A 99 0.06 18.88 -21.70
C PHE A 99 0.06 19.57 -23.07
N SER A 100 -0.97 19.33 -23.87
CA SER A 100 -1.24 20.16 -25.05
C SER A 100 -1.46 21.58 -24.57
N GLU A 101 -0.63 22.53 -25.01
CA GLU A 101 -0.89 23.95 -24.84
C GLU A 101 -2.25 24.27 -25.47
N ASN A 102 -3.12 24.94 -24.71
CA ASN A 102 -4.46 25.35 -25.11
C ASN A 102 -4.59 26.85 -24.94
#